data_AF-A0A967SD64-F1
#
_entry.id   AF-A0A967SD64-F1
#
_cell.length_a   1.000
_cell.length_b   1.000
_cell.length_c   1.000
_cell.angle_alpha   90.00
_cell.angle_beta   90.00
_cell.angle_gamma   90.00
#
_symmetry.space_group_name_H-M   'P 1'
#
loop_
_entity.id
_entity.type
_entity.pdbx_description
1 polymer ?
#
loop_
_entity_poly.entity_id
_entity_poly.type
_entity_poly.pdbx_seq_one_letter_code
_entity_poly.pdbx_strand_id
1 'polypeptide(L)'
;MDGAEHEIVGVVADTRDYGPDTDPFAMAYVPAAQHPVRTLSLVLHTATPPAASADAVRETVRALDPDQPVYDVTTMATIAEQWVSGNMAMVKMLVVMGAIALLL
;
A
#
# COMPACT_ATOMS: atom_id res chain seq x y z
N MET A 1 18.54 14.95 -2.74
CA MET A 1 18.86 14.66 -4.15
C MET A 1 20.24 15.21 -4.38
N ASP A 2 21.23 14.33 -4.53
CA ASP A 2 22.55 14.72 -5.03
C ASP A 2 22.31 15.40 -6.38
N GLY A 3 22.93 16.55 -6.64
CA GLY A 3 22.60 17.45 -7.76
C GLY A 3 22.83 16.91 -9.18
N ALA A 4 22.64 15.60 -9.40
CA ALA A 4 22.59 14.95 -10.68
C ALA A 4 21.34 15.38 -11.46
N GLU A 5 21.54 15.78 -12.70
CA GLU A 5 20.48 16.13 -13.63
C GLU A 5 19.67 14.86 -13.99
N HIS A 6 18.34 15.01 -14.09
CA HIS A 6 17.43 13.94 -14.48
C HIS A 6 16.65 14.37 -15.72
N GLU A 7 16.55 13.48 -16.70
CA GLU A 7 15.74 13.70 -17.91
C GLU A 7 14.30 13.25 -17.68
N ILE A 8 13.34 14.11 -18.02
CA ILE A 8 11.92 13.78 -17.97
C ILE A 8 11.55 13.00 -19.22
N VAL A 9 11.30 11.69 -19.06
CA VAL A 9 10.95 10.78 -20.16
C VAL A 9 9.44 10.65 -20.39
N GLY A 10 8.62 11.23 -19.52
CA GLY A 10 7.16 11.17 -19.63
C GLY A 10 6.45 11.82 -18.45
N VAL A 11 5.14 12.05 -18.63
CA VAL A 11 4.24 12.59 -17.60
C VAL A 11 3.01 11.69 -17.54
N VAL A 12 2.62 11.30 -16.33
CA VAL A 12 1.41 10.50 -16.07
C VAL A 12 0.32 11.37 -15.48
N ALA A 13 -0.93 10.88 -15.50
CA ALA A 13 -2.04 11.55 -14.82
C ALA A 13 -1.85 11.50 -13.29
N ASP A 14 -2.50 12.42 -12.59
CA ASP A 14 -2.43 12.52 -11.12
C ASP A 14 -2.85 11.22 -10.43
N THR A 15 -2.08 10.81 -9.42
CA THR A 15 -2.35 9.65 -8.57
C THR A 15 -2.75 10.09 -7.17
N ARG A 16 -3.59 9.27 -6.52
CA ARG A 16 -4.05 9.48 -5.13
C ARG A 16 -3.38 8.47 -4.21
N ASP A 17 -2.09 8.66 -3.97
CA ASP A 17 -1.25 7.68 -3.27
C ASP A 17 -1.55 7.58 -1.76
N TYR A 18 -2.17 8.61 -1.19
CA TYR A 18 -2.58 8.66 0.23
C TYR A 18 -4.09 8.63 0.41
N GLY A 19 -4.79 7.96 -0.50
CA GLY A 19 -6.22 7.72 -0.39
C GLY A 19 -7.11 8.69 -1.16
N PRO A 20 -8.42 8.39 -1.19
CA PRO A 20 -9.37 9.08 -2.06
C PRO A 20 -9.62 10.54 -1.68
N ASP A 21 -9.50 10.87 -0.39
CA ASP A 21 -9.76 12.21 0.15
C ASP A 21 -8.51 13.12 0.17
N THR A 22 -7.36 12.59 -0.24
CA THR A 22 -6.10 13.35 -0.27
C THR A 22 -5.87 13.93 -1.66
N ASP A 23 -5.66 15.24 -1.72
CA ASP A 23 -5.31 15.91 -2.97
C ASP A 23 -3.93 15.45 -3.48
N PRO A 24 -3.77 15.29 -4.81
CA PRO A 24 -2.47 14.99 -5.41
C PRO A 24 -1.44 16.07 -5.05
N PHE A 25 -0.19 15.64 -4.87
CA PHE A 25 0.95 16.51 -4.61
C PHE A 25 2.09 16.18 -5.58
N ALA A 26 3.10 17.04 -5.66
CA ALA A 26 4.20 16.85 -6.59
C ALA A 26 4.96 15.53 -6.32
N MET A 27 4.99 14.65 -7.33
CA MET A 27 5.68 13.37 -7.28
C MET A 27 6.45 13.12 -8.57
N ALA A 28 7.59 12.42 -8.46
CA ALA A 28 8.37 11.95 -9.59
C ALA A 28 8.65 10.45 -9.42
N TYR A 29 8.58 9.71 -10.52
CA TYR A 29 8.92 8.29 -10.56
C TYR A 29 10.34 8.13 -11.12
N VAL A 30 11.18 7.37 -10.40
CA VAL A 30 12.57 7.10 -10.80
C VAL A 30 12.76 5.58 -10.89
N PRO A 31 13.48 5.07 -11.91
CA PRO A 31 13.76 3.64 -12.02
C PRO A 31 14.47 3.10 -10.77
N ALA A 32 13.99 1.99 -10.21
CA ALA A 32 14.57 1.38 -9.02
C ALA A 32 16.07 1.04 -9.17
N ALA A 33 16.51 0.72 -10.39
CA ALA A 33 17.92 0.46 -10.70
C ALA A 33 18.81 1.72 -10.61
N GLN A 34 18.24 2.91 -10.80
CA GLN A 34 18.95 4.19 -10.69
C GLN A 34 18.88 4.77 -9.28
N HIS A 35 17.88 4.37 -8.49
CA HIS A 35 17.69 4.83 -7.12
C HIS A 35 17.51 3.64 -6.16
N PRO A 36 18.60 2.96 -5.78
CA PRO A 36 18.55 1.86 -4.81
C PRO A 36 18.03 2.35 -3.47
N VAL A 37 16.97 1.72 -2.98
CA VAL A 37 16.37 2.03 -1.67
C VAL A 37 16.62 0.88 -0.70
N ARG A 38 16.71 1.19 0.59
CA ARG A 38 16.87 0.18 1.65
C ARG A 38 15.60 -0.63 1.90
N THR A 39 14.45 -0.08 1.53
CA THR A 39 13.14 -0.68 1.70
C THR A 39 12.40 -0.59 0.37
N LEU A 40 11.83 -1.69 -0.09
CA LEU A 40 11.10 -1.76 -1.34
C LEU A 40 9.79 -2.53 -1.14
N SER A 41 8.72 -1.99 -1.71
CA SER A 41 7.43 -2.68 -1.78
C SER A 41 7.29 -3.32 -3.16
N LEU A 42 6.88 -4.59 -3.19
CA LEU A 42 6.62 -5.32 -4.41
C LEU A 42 5.10 -5.45 -4.64
N VAL A 43 4.63 -5.00 -5.80
CA VAL A 43 3.24 -5.18 -6.22
C VAL A 43 3.18 -6.34 -7.20
N LEU A 44 2.40 -7.37 -6.88
CA LEU A 44 2.23 -8.56 -7.70
C LEU A 44 0.83 -8.61 -8.29
N HIS A 45 0.75 -8.68 -9.62
CA HIS A 45 -0.49 -9.03 -10.32
C HIS A 45 -0.50 -10.54 -10.58
N THR A 46 -1.49 -11.24 -10.05
CA THR A 46 -1.62 -12.70 -10.14
C THR A 46 -3.05 -13.11 -10.46
N ALA A 47 -3.19 -14.22 -11.19
CA ALA A 47 -4.47 -14.86 -11.46
C ALA A 47 -4.84 -15.94 -10.41
N THR A 48 -3.91 -16.30 -9.52
CA THR A 48 -4.10 -17.30 -8.48
C THR A 48 -4.46 -16.64 -7.15
N PRO A 49 -4.93 -17.40 -6.13
CA PRO A 49 -5.22 -16.83 -4.82
C PRO A 49 -4.01 -16.06 -4.27
N PRO A 50 -4.18 -14.79 -3.82
CA PRO A 50 -3.08 -13.94 -3.39
C PRO A 50 -2.21 -14.55 -2.29
N ALA A 51 -2.81 -15.32 -1.37
CA ALA A 51 -2.09 -16.00 -0.30
C ALA A 51 -1.05 -16.99 -0.83
N ALA A 52 -1.42 -17.81 -1.82
CA ALA A 52 -0.51 -18.80 -2.41
C ALA A 52 0.64 -18.11 -3.17
N SER A 53 0.35 -17.00 -3.85
CA SER A 53 1.39 -16.20 -4.53
C SER A 53 2.36 -15.55 -3.54
N ALA A 54 1.85 -15.04 -2.42
CA ALA A 54 2.67 -14.43 -1.38
C ALA A 54 3.66 -15.43 -0.77
N ASP A 55 3.22 -16.66 -0.48
CA ASP A 55 4.10 -17.68 0.10
C ASP A 55 5.23 -18.08 -0.86
N ALA A 56 4.92 -18.22 -2.15
CA ALA A 56 5.94 -18.49 -3.17
C ALA A 56 6.98 -17.35 -3.27
N VAL A 57 6.54 -16.10 -3.17
CA VAL A 57 7.45 -14.94 -3.13
C VAL A 57 8.32 -14.97 -1.88
N ARG A 58 7.76 -15.25 -0.70
CA ARG A 58 8.53 -15.35 0.56
C ARG A 58 9.61 -16.43 0.47
N GLU A 59 9.28 -17.59 -0.07
CA GLU A 59 10.23 -18.69 -0.25
C GLU A 59 11.37 -18.28 -1.20
N THR A 60 11.04 -17.61 -2.30
CA THR A 60 12.03 -17.12 -3.27
C THR A 60 12.96 -16.08 -2.66
N VAL A 61 12.43 -15.11 -1.91
CA VAL A 61 13.24 -14.10 -1.21
C VAL A 61 14.15 -14.76 -0.18
N ARG A 62 13.63 -15.68 0.62
CA ARG A 62 14.41 -16.43 1.62
C ARG A 62 15.53 -17.26 0.99
N ALA A 63 15.31 -17.81 -0.20
CA ALA A 63 16.34 -18.56 -0.93
C ALA A 63 17.48 -17.66 -1.45
N LEU A 64 17.18 -16.40 -1.79
CA LEU A 64 18.16 -15.41 -2.24
C LEU A 64 18.90 -14.77 -1.06
N ASP A 65 18.18 -14.38 -0.02
CA ASP A 65 18.68 -13.79 1.20
C ASP A 65 17.85 -14.26 2.41
N PRO A 66 18.37 -15.20 3.23
CA PRO A 66 17.68 -15.71 4.40
C PRO A 66 17.42 -14.66 5.49
N ASP A 67 18.22 -13.58 5.53
CA ASP A 67 18.12 -12.52 6.53
C ASP A 67 17.16 -11.40 6.09
N GLN A 68 16.63 -11.46 4.87
CA GLN A 68 15.70 -10.46 4.36
C GLN A 68 14.24 -10.77 4.74
N PRO A 69 13.59 -9.94 5.57
CA PRO A 69 12.18 -10.14 5.93
C PRO A 69 11.24 -9.69 4.82
N VAL A 70 10.22 -10.51 4.54
CA VAL A 70 9.05 -10.13 3.75
C VAL A 70 7.88 -9.89 4.70
N TYR A 71 7.47 -8.63 4.82
CA TYR A 71 6.46 -8.18 5.77
C TYR A 71 5.37 -7.36 5.07
N ASP A 72 4.34 -6.98 5.84
CA ASP A 72 3.20 -6.17 5.38
C ASP A 72 2.52 -6.68 4.10
N VAL A 73 2.35 -8.01 4.02
CA VAL A 73 1.71 -8.64 2.88
C VAL A 73 0.20 -8.45 2.98
N THR A 74 -0.34 -7.67 2.06
CA THR A 74 -1.77 -7.37 1.95
C THR A 74 -2.22 -7.43 0.48
N THR A 75 -3.53 -7.49 0.26
CA THR A 75 -4.11 -7.46 -1.08
C THR A 75 -4.55 -6.05 -1.45
N MET A 76 -4.53 -5.71 -2.73
CA MET A 76 -5.08 -4.42 -3.21
C MET A 76 -6.56 -4.28 -2.88
N ALA A 77 -7.32 -5.38 -2.80
CA ALA A 77 -8.72 -5.37 -2.35
C ALA A 77 -8.82 -4.92 -0.89
N THR A 78 -8.00 -5.49 0.01
CA THR A 78 -7.95 -5.09 1.42
C THR A 78 -7.53 -3.64 1.59
N ILE A 79 -6.56 -3.16 0.81
CA ILE A 79 -6.17 -1.74 0.80
C ILE A 79 -7.35 -0.87 0.36
N ALA A 80 -8.02 -1.21 -0.74
CA ALA A 80 -9.18 -0.47 -1.23
C ALA A 80 -10.32 -0.44 -0.20
N GLU A 81 -10.60 -1.55 0.48
CA GLU A 81 -11.58 -1.62 1.57
C GLU A 81 -11.22 -0.70 2.74
N GLN A 82 -9.93 -0.62 3.12
CA GLN A 82 -9.47 0.29 4.17
C GLN A 82 -9.72 1.75 3.81
N TRP A 83 -9.50 2.13 2.54
CA TRP A 83 -9.77 3.49 2.06
C TRP A 83 -11.27 3.79 1.94
N VAL A 84 -12.07 2.84 1.46
CA VAL A 84 -13.52 3.01 1.25
C VAL A 84 -14.31 2.97 2.55
N SER A 85 -13.85 2.20 3.55
CA SER A 85 -14.54 2.04 4.85
C SER A 85 -14.43 3.26 5.78
N GLY A 86 -14.07 4.42 5.23
CA GLY A 86 -14.06 5.77 5.80
C GLY A 86 -14.70 5.86 7.18
N ASN A 87 -13.86 5.76 8.21
CA ASN A 87 -14.15 6.00 9.62
C ASN A 87 -15.53 5.53 10.15
N MET A 88 -16.06 4.39 9.68
CA MET A 88 -17.29 3.82 10.25
C MET A 88 -17.09 3.39 11.71
N ALA A 89 -15.85 3.31 12.19
CA ALA A 89 -15.54 3.05 13.59
C ALA A 89 -16.22 4.07 14.52
N MET A 90 -16.14 5.36 14.19
CA MET A 90 -16.77 6.42 15.00
C MET A 90 -18.31 6.31 14.96
N VAL A 91 -18.89 6.05 13.79
CA VAL A 91 -20.34 5.83 13.63
C VAL A 91 -20.80 4.61 14.42
N LYS A 92 -20.08 3.49 14.34
CA LYS A 92 -20.37 2.27 15.10
C LYS A 92 -20.31 2.52 16.61
N MET A 93 -19.33 3.27 17.10
CA MET A 93 -19.25 3.64 18.51
C MET A 93 -20.43 4.50 18.95
N LEU A 94 -20.81 5.51 18.16
CA LEU A 94 -21.98 6.35 18.43
C LEU A 94 -23.27 5.53 18.50
N VAL A 95 -23.46 4.59 17.58
CA VAL A 95 -24.61 3.68 17.57
C VAL A 95 -24.62 2.79 18.82
N VAL A 96 -23.48 2.21 19.21
CA VAL A 96 -23.36 1.38 20.42
C VAL A 96 -23.67 2.19 21.67
N MET A 97 -23.11 3.39 21.82
CA MET A 97 -23.39 4.26 22.97
C MET A 97 -24.86 4.66 23.03
N GLY A 98 -25.47 5.02 21.90
CA GLY A 98 -26.90 5.34 21.82
C GLY A 98 -27.79 4.16 22.19
N ALA A 99 -27.43 2.94 21.76
CA ALA A 99 -28.14 1.73 22.13
C ALA A 99 -28.05 1.44 23.64
N ILE A 100 -26.88 1.65 24.25
CA ILE A 100 -26.70 1.51 25.70
C ILE A 100 -27.57 2.52 26.46
N ALA A 101 -27.60 3.78 26.02
CA ALA A 101 -28.41 4.82 26.65
C ALA A 101 -29.91 4.57 26.57
N LEU A 102 -30.38 3.84 25.55
CA LEU A 102 -31.79 3.43 25.43
C LEU A 102 -32.16 2.24 26.33
N LEU A 103 -31.18 1.44 26.75
CA LEU A 103 -31.37 0.25 27.58
C LEU A 103 -31.23 0.51 29.08
N LEU A 104 -30.61 1.63 29.47
CA LEU A 104 -30.54 2.14 30.85
C LEU A 104 -31.75 3.01 31.18
#